data_AF-A0A441UGS2-F1
#
_entry.id   AF-A0A441UGS2-F1
#
_cell.length_a   1.000
_cell.length_b   1.000
_cell.length_c   1.000
_cell.angle_alpha   90.00
_cell.angle_beta   90.00
_cell.angle_gamma   90.00
#
_symmetry.space_group_name_H-M   'P 1'
#
loop_
_entity.id
_entity.type
_entity.pdbx_description
1 polymer ?
#
loop_
_entity_poly.entity_id
_entity_poly.type
_entity_poly.pdbx_seq_one_letter_code
_entity_poly.pdbx_strand_id
1 'polypeptide(L)' 'MLKKFIAIKNVGRFRNSAGTPNPQLKRQTFIAGANGFGKTTICAILRSLSSGEPAHVVGRKTLGSTDPLSVELLLDSG' A
#
# COMPACT_ATOMS: atom_id res chain seq x y z
N MET A 1 0.80 16.09 1.31
CA MET A 1 1.75 15.03 1.71
C MET A 1 0.97 13.72 1.91
N LEU A 2 1.62 12.55 1.83
CA LEU A 2 0.97 11.28 2.21
C LEU A 2 0.85 11.22 3.74
N LYS A 3 -0.37 11.11 4.25
CA LYS A 3 -0.68 11.13 5.68
C LYS A 3 -0.87 9.73 6.24
N LYS A 4 -1.49 8.81 5.50
CA LYS A 4 -1.79 7.45 5.99
C LYS A 4 -2.04 6.46 4.87
N PHE A 5 -1.67 5.20 5.09
CA PHE A 5 -2.22 4.06 4.35
C PHE A 5 -3.51 3.62 5.06
N ILE A 6 -4.68 3.90 4.51
CA ILE A 6 -5.96 3.51 5.13
C ILE A 6 -6.12 1.99 5.00
N ALA A 7 -6.04 1.48 3.76
CA ALA A 7 -6.16 0.07 3.48
C ALA A 7 -5.41 -0.32 2.20
N ILE A 8 -4.76 -1.48 2.21
CA ILE A 8 -4.21 -2.16 1.04
C ILE A 8 -4.87 -3.54 1.03
N LYS A 9 -5.66 -3.82 -0.01
CA LYS A 9 -6.42 -5.07 -0.15
C LYS A 9 -6.04 -5.76 -1.45
N ASN A 10 -5.74 -7.05 -1.35
CA ASN A 10 -5.39 -7.93 -2.48
C ASN A 10 -4.23 -7.42 -3.36
N VAL A 11 -3.23 -6.78 -2.76
CA VAL A 11 -1.98 -6.37 -3.45
C VAL A 11 -0.77 -7.07 -2.82
N GLY A 12 -0.11 -7.91 -3.59
CA GLY A 12 1.09 -8.66 -3.24
C GLY A 12 0.83 -9.61 -2.07
N ARG A 13 1.34 -9.23 -0.89
CA ARG A 13 1.15 -10.00 0.36
C ARG A 13 0.07 -9.41 1.26
N PHE A 14 -0.41 -8.21 0.95
CA PHE A 14 -1.49 -7.58 1.68
C PHE A 14 -2.82 -8.17 1.20
N ARG A 15 -3.39 -9.08 2.00
CA ARG A 15 -4.81 -9.47 1.84
C ARG A 15 -5.72 -8.34 2.31
N ASN A 16 -5.45 -7.81 3.49
CA ASN A 16 -6.08 -6.62 4.03
C ASN A 16 -5.13 -5.99 5.07
N SER A 17 -4.78 -4.71 4.89
CA SER A 17 -3.94 -3.97 5.84
C SER A 17 -4.71 -3.04 6.78
N ALA A 18 -6.06 -3.05 6.75
CA ALA A 18 -6.92 -2.17 7.56
C ALA A 18 -7.00 -2.61 9.04
N GLY A 19 -5.88 -3.05 9.63
CA GLY A 19 -5.79 -3.47 11.03
C GLY A 19 -5.53 -2.32 11.99
N THR A 20 -5.75 -2.55 13.29
CA THR A 20 -5.43 -1.60 14.37
C THR A 20 -4.27 -2.14 15.19
N PRO A 21 -3.26 -1.34 15.57
CA PRO A 21 -3.12 0.10 15.29
C PRO A 21 -2.60 0.40 13.88
N ASN A 22 -3.13 1.47 13.27
CA ASN A 22 -2.68 2.00 11.98
C ASN A 22 -2.37 3.50 12.10
N PRO A 23 -1.14 3.86 12.54
CA PRO A 23 -0.74 5.23 12.80
C PRO A 23 -0.56 6.04 11.51
N GLN A 24 -0.67 7.37 11.64
CA GLN A 24 -0.32 8.28 10.55
C GLN A 24 1.20 8.33 10.34
N LEU A 25 1.60 8.61 9.11
CA LEU A 25 2.99 8.88 8.78
C LEU A 25 3.37 10.27 9.31
N LYS A 26 4.57 10.37 9.88
CA LYS A 26 5.20 11.65 10.22
C LYS A 26 6.16 12.08 9.10
N ARG A 27 6.69 13.30 9.18
CA ARG A 27 7.68 13.87 8.25
C ARG A 27 8.81 12.88 7.89
N GLN A 28 9.28 12.11 8.87
CA GLN A 28 10.17 10.98 8.66
C GLN A 28 9.52 9.73 9.26
N THR A 29 9.28 8.73 8.43
CA THR A 29 8.70 7.45 8.83
C THR A 29 9.53 6.32 8.26
N PHE A 30 9.90 5.36 9.10
CA PHE A 30 10.63 4.17 8.69
C PHE A 30 9.68 2.97 8.61
N ILE A 31 9.64 2.32 7.44
CA ILE A 31 8.82 1.13 7.20
C ILE A 31 9.75 -0.09 7.15
N ALA A 32 9.58 -1.00 8.09
CA ALA A 32 10.43 -2.18 8.26
C ALA A 32 9.60 -3.48 8.31
N GLY A 33 10.26 -4.59 8.01
CA GLY A 33 9.69 -5.93 8.06
C GLY A 33 10.65 -6.97 7.47
N ALA A 34 10.43 -8.26 7.73
CA ALA A 34 11.27 -9.33 7.20
C ALA A 34 11.15 -9.47 5.67
N ASN A 35 12.00 -10.30 5.07
CA ASN A 35 11.91 -10.60 3.63
C ASN A 35 10.56 -11.24 3.30
N GLY A 36 9.95 -10.82 2.19
CA GLY A 36 8.62 -11.28 1.81
C GLY A 36 7.44 -10.63 2.54
N PHE A 37 7.64 -9.64 3.42
CA PHE A 37 6.55 -8.97 4.15
C PHE A 37 5.88 -7.80 3.39
N GLY A 38 6.14 -7.66 2.09
CA GLY A 38 5.45 -6.66 1.27
C GLY A 38 6.08 -5.26 1.23
N LYS A 39 7.31 -5.08 1.74
CA LYS A 39 8.07 -3.81 1.63
C LYS A 39 8.14 -3.31 0.18
N THR A 40 8.51 -4.19 -0.76
CA THR A 40 8.57 -3.86 -2.20
C THR A 40 7.19 -3.54 -2.78
N THR A 41 6.12 -4.08 -2.22
CA THR A 41 4.75 -3.72 -2.61
C THR A 41 4.41 -2.30 -2.20
N ILE A 42 4.81 -1.87 -1.00
CA ILE A 42 4.67 -0.46 -0.58
C ILE A 42 5.45 0.45 -1.52
N CYS A 43 6.69 0.10 -1.90
CA CYS A 43 7.45 0.87 -2.88
C CYS A 43 6.72 1.00 -4.23
N ALA A 44 6.05 -0.05 -4.69
CA ALA A 44 5.30 -0.03 -5.94
C ALA A 44 4.05 0.86 -5.86
N ILE A 45 3.35 0.86 -4.71
CA ILE A 45 2.23 1.76 -4.44
C ILE A 45 2.71 3.21 -4.45
N LEU A 46 3.80 3.52 -3.76
CA LEU A 46 4.37 4.88 -3.74
C LEU A 46 4.84 5.32 -5.14
N ARG A 47 5.40 4.41 -5.93
CA ARG A 47 5.79 4.69 -7.31
C ARG A 47 4.57 4.97 -8.19
N SER A 48 3.50 4.19 -8.05
CA SER A 48 2.23 4.41 -8.75
C SER A 48 1.63 5.77 -8.38
N LEU A 49 1.59 6.11 -7.09
CA LEU A 49 1.13 7.40 -6.59
C LEU A 49 1.94 8.56 -7.18
N SER A 50 3.27 8.41 -7.29
CA SER A 50 4.14 9.47 -7.81
C SER A 50 4.10 9.61 -9.34
N SER A 51 3.87 8.53 -10.07
CA SER A 51 3.91 8.52 -11.54
C SER A 51 2.53 8.65 -12.20
N GLY A 52 1.46 8.38 -11.45
CA GLY A 52 0.12 8.21 -12.00
C GLY A 52 -0.09 6.85 -12.68
N GLU A 53 0.94 6.00 -12.77
CA GLU A 53 0.87 4.75 -13.54
C GLU A 53 0.34 3.58 -12.68
N PRO A 54 -0.86 3.04 -12.99
CA PRO A 54 -1.47 1.96 -12.21
C PRO A 54 -0.78 0.61 -12.44
N ALA A 55 -0.04 0.45 -13.53
CA ALA A 55 0.65 -0.80 -13.89
C ALA A 55 1.58 -1.31 -12.77
N HIS A 56 2.17 -0.40 -11.99
CA HIS A 56 2.99 -0.75 -10.82
C HIS A 56 2.21 -1.51 -9.74
N VAL A 57 0.90 -1.30 -9.59
CA VAL A 57 0.07 -1.99 -8.59
C VAL A 57 -0.70 -3.16 -9.22
N VAL A 58 -1.25 -2.98 -10.43
CA VAL A 58 -2.09 -3.99 -11.10
C VAL A 58 -1.36 -5.32 -11.29
N GLY A 59 -0.09 -5.28 -11.70
CA GLY A 59 0.73 -6.49 -11.87
C GLY A 59 1.04 -7.23 -10.56
N ARG A 60 0.59 -6.71 -9.41
CA ARG A 60 0.79 -7.29 -8.08
C ARG A 60 -0.50 -7.80 -7.46
N LYS A 61 -1.53 -8.16 -8.24
CA LYS A 61 -2.75 -8.79 -7.66
C LYS A 61 -2.36 -10.02 -6.82
N THR A 62 -2.89 -10.12 -5.61
CA THR A 62 -2.63 -11.25 -4.70
C THR A 62 -3.09 -12.57 -5.35
N LEU A 63 -2.18 -13.55 -5.44
CA LEU A 63 -2.47 -14.87 -6.00
C LEU A 63 -3.57 -15.58 -5.21
N GLY A 64 -4.49 -16.22 -5.92
CA GLY A 64 -5.63 -16.93 -5.34
C GLY A 64 -6.75 -16.05 -4.80
N SER A 65 -6.65 -14.72 -4.93
CA SER A 65 -7.74 -13.80 -4.57
C SER A 65 -8.65 -13.52 -5.78
N THR A 66 -9.95 -13.76 -5.62
CA THR A 66 -10.99 -13.41 -6.60
C THR A 66 -11.41 -11.94 -6.46
N ASP A 67 -11.24 -11.38 -5.27
CA ASP A 67 -11.62 -10.02 -4.93
C ASP A 67 -10.83 -8.97 -5.75
N PRO A 68 -11.41 -7.77 -5.96
CA PRO A 68 -10.69 -6.67 -6.55
C PRO A 68 -9.52 -6.23 -5.65
N LEU A 69 -8.47 -5.72 -6.29
CA LEU A 69 -7.40 -5.02 -5.59
C LEU A 69 -7.85 -3.60 -5.27
N SER A 70 -7.47 -3.10 -4.10
CA SER A 70 -7.72 -1.71 -3.73
C SER A 70 -6.60 -1.15 -2.86
N VAL A 71 -6.28 0.12 -3.08
CA VAL A 71 -5.33 0.87 -2.27
C VAL A 71 -6.00 2.19 -1.90
N GLU A 72 -6.17 2.41 -0.61
CA GLU A 72 -6.81 3.59 -0.05
C GLU A 72 -5.78 4.35 0.78
N LEU A 73 -5.55 5.61 0.41
CA LEU A 73 -4.53 6.47 0.98
C LEU A 73 -5.19 7.76 1.45
N LEU A 74 -4.70 8.31 2.56
CA LEU A 74 -5.07 9.64 3.01
C LEU A 74 -3.97 10.62 2.63
N LEU A 75 -4.34 11.66 1.89
CA LEU A 75 -3.47 12.79 1.56
C LEU A 75 -3.88 14.01 2.38
N ASP A 76 -3.00 14.99 2.54
CA ASP A 76 -3.37 16.23 3.26
C ASP A 76 -4.46 17.05 2.55
N SER A 77 -4.58 16.92 1.23
CA SER A 77 -5.52 17.67 0.40
C SER A 77 -6.94 17.10 0.37
N GLY A 78 -7.22 16.05 1.15
CA GLY A 78 -8.44 15.24 1.05
C GLY A 78 -8.11 13.84 0.56
#